data_AF-A0A0A0M660-F1
#
_entry.id   AF-A0A0A0M660-F1
#
_cell.length_a   1.000
_cell.length_b   1.000
_cell.length_c   1.000
_cell.angle_alpha   90.00
_cell.angle_beta   90.00
_cell.angle_gamma   90.00
#
_symmetry.space_group_name_H-M   'P 1'
#
loop_
_entity.id
_entity.type
_entity.pdbx_description
1 polymer ?
#
loop_
_entity_poly.entity_id
_entity_poly.type
_entity_poly.pdbx_seq_one_letter_code
_entity_poly.pdbx_strand_id
1 'polypeptide(L)'
;MALTLIATVLALVLGHLAPGLARAVRDHRWFARWLRWLAARPALAAWWRSGWGVVLAVVPPLLLVGLLQGLLDDAVWGLGGLLFGVAALFYAWGPRDLDRDVDAVVDAPDPIARRHAAVALSDSGVAPADADALVTAVFRNALRRWFGVLLWFLLLGPVGAVGYRLVALLAAAAAAG
;
A
#
# COMPACT_ATOMS: atom_id res chain seq x y z
N MET A 1 13.11 11.73 14.33
CA MET A 1 11.78 12.15 14.82
C MET A 1 11.22 13.33 14.03
N ALA A 2 11.89 14.49 13.97
CA ALA A 2 11.42 15.63 13.16
C ALA A 2 11.40 15.31 11.64
N LEU A 3 12.47 14.70 11.11
CA LEU A 3 12.58 14.32 9.70
C LEU A 3 11.49 13.35 9.23
N THR A 4 11.07 12.41 10.08
CA THR A 4 10.00 11.45 9.77
C THR A 4 8.64 12.14 9.64
N LEU A 5 8.34 13.10 10.51
CA LEU A 5 7.13 13.91 10.42
C LEU A 5 7.14 14.82 9.19
N ILE A 6 8.28 15.43 8.89
CA ILE A 6 8.46 16.24 7.67
C ILE A 6 8.28 15.35 6.43
N ALA A 7 8.86 14.16 6.41
CA ALA A 7 8.68 13.20 5.31
C ALA A 7 7.20 12.81 5.15
N THR A 8 6.47 12.59 6.25
CA THR A 8 5.02 12.33 6.20
C THR A 8 4.27 13.50 5.59
N VAL A 9 4.48 14.72 6.07
CA VAL A 9 3.80 15.92 5.53
C VAL A 9 4.15 16.13 4.07
N LEU A 10 5.43 16.01 3.71
CA LEU A 10 5.90 16.22 2.34
C LEU A 10 5.34 15.15 1.39
N ALA A 11 5.25 13.89 1.84
CA ALA A 11 4.62 12.82 1.09
C ALA A 11 3.11 13.01 0.92
N LEU A 12 2.40 13.52 1.94
CA LEU A 12 0.99 13.92 1.82
C LEU A 12 0.81 15.02 0.77
N VAL A 13 1.65 16.06 0.83
CA VAL A 13 1.63 17.19 -0.12
C VAL A 13 1.94 16.71 -1.54
N LEU A 14 2.96 15.87 -1.73
CA LEU A 14 3.31 15.29 -3.03
C LEU A 14 2.22 14.34 -3.57
N GLY A 15 1.55 13.59 -2.67
CA GLY A 15 0.37 12.79 -2.96
C GLY A 15 -0.74 13.61 -3.62
N HIS A 16 -0.96 14.82 -3.10
CA HIS A 16 -1.99 15.74 -3.58
C HIS A 16 -1.59 16.44 -4.89
N LEU A 17 -0.31 16.79 -5.06
CA LEU A 17 0.17 17.59 -6.20
C LEU A 17 0.48 16.77 -7.46
N ALA A 18 0.71 15.45 -7.35
CA ALA A 18 1.17 14.64 -8.50
C ALA A 18 0.39 13.32 -8.72
N PRO A 19 -0.94 13.36 -8.90
CA PRO A 19 -1.76 12.17 -9.18
C PRO A 19 -1.38 11.46 -10.51
N GLY A 20 -0.72 12.15 -11.44
CA GLY A 20 -0.26 11.59 -12.72
C GLY A 20 0.97 10.67 -12.61
N LEU A 21 1.98 11.06 -11.82
CA LEU A 21 3.19 10.24 -11.57
C LEU A 21 2.88 9.04 -10.67
N ALA A 22 1.85 9.16 -9.83
CA ALA A 22 1.33 8.08 -9.00
C ALA A 22 0.94 6.84 -9.84
N ARG A 23 0.33 6.99 -11.03
CA ARG A 23 -0.10 5.83 -11.83
C ARG A 23 1.07 5.02 -12.42
N ALA A 24 2.19 5.66 -12.78
CA ALA A 24 3.31 4.99 -13.44
C ALA A 24 4.23 4.23 -12.46
N VAL A 25 4.44 4.77 -11.26
CA VAL A 25 5.34 4.18 -10.24
C VAL A 25 4.62 3.15 -9.35
N ARG A 26 3.27 3.22 -9.25
CA ARG A 26 2.47 2.39 -8.34
C ARG A 26 1.97 1.07 -8.94
N ASP A 27 2.54 0.60 -10.04
CA ASP A 27 2.18 -0.70 -10.62
C ASP A 27 2.86 -1.85 -9.86
N HIS A 28 2.13 -2.45 -8.92
CA HIS A 28 2.60 -3.58 -8.12
C HIS A 28 2.69 -4.89 -8.92
N ARG A 29 2.50 -4.86 -10.25
CA ARG A 29 2.72 -6.01 -11.14
C ARG A 29 4.11 -6.61 -11.03
N TRP A 30 5.13 -5.85 -10.61
CA TRP A 30 6.45 -6.44 -10.32
C TRP A 30 6.38 -7.46 -9.18
N PHE A 31 5.65 -7.14 -8.10
CA PHE A 31 5.51 -8.02 -6.95
C PHE A 31 4.66 -9.24 -7.30
N ALA A 32 3.59 -9.06 -8.08
CA ALA A 32 2.81 -10.19 -8.59
C ALA A 32 3.65 -11.10 -9.51
N ARG A 33 4.53 -10.55 -10.36
CA ARG A 33 5.48 -11.33 -11.17
C ARG A 33 6.51 -12.06 -10.30
N TRP A 34 7.04 -11.40 -9.28
CA TRP A 34 7.94 -11.98 -8.29
C TRP A 34 7.29 -13.19 -7.59
N LEU A 35 6.06 -13.04 -7.11
CA LEU A 35 5.31 -14.13 -6.48
C LEU A 35 5.07 -15.31 -7.41
N ARG A 36 4.68 -15.06 -8.66
CA ARG A 36 4.51 -16.13 -9.67
C ARG A 36 5.82 -16.86 -9.95
N TRP A 37 6.92 -16.12 -10.06
CA TRP A 37 8.24 -16.71 -10.24
C TRP A 37 8.66 -17.54 -9.04
N LEU A 38 8.37 -17.09 -7.81
CA LEU A 38 8.65 -17.82 -6.58
C LEU A 38 7.83 -19.10 -6.47
N ALA A 39 6.53 -19.03 -6.82
CA ALA A 39 5.61 -20.16 -6.83
C ALA A 39 5.94 -21.20 -7.92
N ALA A 40 6.54 -20.79 -9.04
CA ALA A 40 6.99 -21.69 -10.09
C ALA A 40 8.23 -22.52 -9.71
N ARG A 41 8.88 -22.25 -8.56
CA ARG A 41 10.06 -23.00 -8.13
C ARG A 41 9.65 -24.23 -7.30
N PRO A 42 9.95 -25.46 -7.74
CA PRO A 42 9.52 -26.69 -7.06
C PRO A 42 10.12 -26.83 -5.66
N ALA A 43 11.35 -26.35 -5.44
CA ALA A 43 12.00 -26.33 -4.13
C ALA A 43 11.27 -25.44 -3.11
N LEU A 44 10.54 -24.42 -3.57
CA LEU A 44 9.81 -23.47 -2.73
C LEU A 44 8.33 -23.82 -2.57
N ALA A 45 7.81 -24.76 -3.37
CA ALA A 45 6.43 -25.22 -3.30
C ALA A 45 6.12 -25.88 -1.93
N ALA A 46 7.07 -26.61 -1.36
CA ALA A 46 6.96 -27.17 -0.01
C ALA A 46 6.84 -26.07 1.07
N TRP A 47 7.52 -24.95 0.87
CA TRP A 47 7.55 -23.84 1.84
C TRP A 47 6.29 -22.97 1.74
N TRP A 48 5.72 -22.86 0.54
CA TRP A 48 4.41 -22.25 0.31
C TRP A 48 3.28 -22.96 1.07
N ARG A 49 3.30 -24.31 1.11
CA ARG A 49 2.31 -25.10 1.87
C ARG A 49 2.42 -24.93 3.38
N SER A 50 3.58 -24.50 3.87
CA SER A 50 3.87 -24.36 5.30
C SER A 50 3.66 -22.94 5.86
N GLY A 51 3.23 -21.97 5.04
CA GLY A 51 3.11 -20.56 5.45
C GLY A 51 4.45 -19.78 5.44
N TRP A 52 5.60 -20.44 5.51
CA TRP A 52 6.92 -19.83 5.36
C TRP A 52 7.16 -19.18 3.99
N GLY A 53 6.38 -19.56 2.96
CA GLY A 53 6.40 -18.91 1.66
C GLY A 53 6.11 -17.40 1.72
N VAL A 54 5.29 -16.95 2.68
CA VAL A 54 4.99 -15.53 2.91
C VAL A 54 6.24 -14.78 3.38
N VAL A 55 6.95 -15.36 4.36
CA VAL A 55 8.19 -14.79 4.89
C VAL A 55 9.23 -14.70 3.77
N LEU A 56 9.42 -15.78 2.99
CA LEU A 56 10.39 -15.80 1.90
C LEU A 56 10.04 -14.81 0.78
N ALA A 57 8.76 -14.53 0.56
CA ALA A 57 8.33 -13.56 -0.44
C ALA A 57 8.57 -12.10 -0.04
N VAL A 58 8.45 -11.79 1.26
CA VAL A 58 8.47 -10.43 1.80
C VAL A 58 9.84 -10.02 2.34
N VAL A 59 10.59 -10.96 2.93
CA VAL A 59 11.89 -10.68 3.55
C VAL A 59 12.92 -10.12 2.55
N PRO A 60 13.12 -10.68 1.34
CA PRO A 60 14.14 -10.15 0.42
C PRO A 60 13.88 -8.70 -0.01
N PRO A 61 12.65 -8.30 -0.42
CA PRO A 61 12.34 -6.89 -0.64
C PRO A 61 12.57 -6.01 0.58
N LEU A 62 12.21 -6.47 1.79
CA LEU A 62 12.40 -5.68 3.00
C LEU A 62 13.85 -5.53 3.40
N LEU A 63 14.68 -6.55 3.21
CA LEU A 63 16.12 -6.45 3.42
C LEU A 63 16.73 -5.41 2.49
N LEU A 64 16.33 -5.36 1.23
CA LEU A 64 16.78 -4.34 0.30
C LEU A 64 16.38 -2.93 0.76
N VAL A 65 15.12 -2.75 1.19
CA VAL A 65 14.64 -1.46 1.70
C VAL A 65 15.37 -1.07 3.00
N GLY A 66 15.65 -2.03 3.89
CA GLY A 66 16.38 -1.80 5.13
C GLY A 66 17.84 -1.44 4.92
N LEU A 67 18.50 -2.09 3.96
CA LEU A 67 19.86 -1.74 3.55
C LEU A 67 19.92 -0.33 2.96
N LEU A 68 18.97 0.02 2.09
CA LEU A 68 18.87 1.37 1.54
C LEU A 68 18.58 2.40 2.64
N GLN A 69 17.67 2.09 3.56
CA GLN A 69 17.35 2.94 4.71
C GLN A 69 18.60 3.21 5.55
N GLY A 70 19.36 2.17 5.94
CA GLY A 70 20.58 2.33 6.73
C GLY A 70 21.68 3.07 5.98
N LEU A 71 21.82 2.85 4.67
CA LEU A 71 22.82 3.54 3.85
C LEU A 71 22.49 5.04 3.66
N LEU A 72 21.20 5.37 3.60
CA LEU A 72 20.71 6.74 3.34
C LEU A 72 20.45 7.54 4.62
N ASP A 73 20.42 6.90 5.79
CA ASP A 73 20.20 7.56 7.08
C ASP A 73 21.30 8.59 7.39
N ASP A 74 22.56 8.24 7.13
CA ASP A 74 23.71 9.15 7.32
C ASP A 74 24.05 9.99 6.08
N ALA A 75 23.31 9.81 4.98
CA ALA A 75 23.61 10.48 3.72
C ALA A 75 23.16 11.95 3.73
N VAL A 76 24.09 12.85 3.40
CA VAL A 76 23.84 14.28 3.12
C VAL A 76 22.95 14.93 4.19
N TRP A 77 23.41 14.95 5.44
CA TRP A 77 22.72 15.62 6.56
C TRP A 77 21.30 15.07 6.83
N GLY A 78 21.02 13.81 6.45
CA GLY A 78 19.72 13.16 6.60
C GLY A 78 18.71 13.47 5.48
N LEU A 79 19.11 14.24 4.45
CA LEU A 79 18.24 14.53 3.29
C LEU A 79 17.98 13.27 2.46
N GLY A 80 18.97 12.38 2.36
CA GLY A 80 18.84 11.10 1.67
C GLY A 80 17.74 10.23 2.29
N GLY A 81 17.80 10.03 3.61
CA GLY A 81 16.77 9.31 4.36
C GLY A 81 15.39 9.95 4.26
N LEU A 82 15.30 11.29 4.24
CA LEU A 82 14.04 12.00 4.07
C LEU A 82 13.42 11.76 2.69
N LEU A 83 14.17 11.94 1.61
CA LEU A 83 13.68 11.70 0.26
C LEU A 83 13.28 10.23 0.07
N PHE A 84 14.07 9.30 0.62
CA PHE A 84 13.75 7.88 0.58
C PHE A 84 12.48 7.56 1.37
N GLY A 85 12.30 8.15 2.56
CA GLY A 85 11.07 8.01 3.34
C GLY A 85 9.83 8.51 2.62
N VAL A 86 9.93 9.68 1.98
CA VAL A 86 8.86 10.24 1.14
C VAL A 86 8.53 9.28 -0.01
N ALA A 87 9.55 8.80 -0.72
CA ALA A 87 9.37 7.87 -1.83
C ALA A 87 8.75 6.54 -1.37
N ALA A 88 9.19 5.99 -0.24
CA ALA A 88 8.68 4.76 0.34
C ALA A 88 7.22 4.89 0.80
N LEU A 89 6.86 6.01 1.44
CA LEU A 89 5.48 6.28 1.86
C LEU A 89 4.57 6.45 0.64
N PHE A 90 5.02 7.23 -0.35
CA PHE A 90 4.30 7.45 -1.60
C PHE A 90 4.09 6.15 -2.40
N TYR A 91 5.09 5.27 -2.38
CA TYR A 91 5.00 3.93 -2.95
C TYR A 91 4.01 3.04 -2.17
N ALA A 92 4.10 3.04 -0.84
CA ALA A 92 3.29 2.20 0.04
C ALA A 92 1.79 2.54 0.03
N TRP A 93 1.42 3.81 -0.18
CA TRP A 93 0.01 4.19 -0.33
C TRP A 93 -0.66 3.61 -1.58
N GLY A 94 0.10 3.40 -2.67
CA GLY A 94 -0.36 2.64 -3.84
C GLY A 94 -1.54 3.26 -4.62
N PRO A 95 -1.96 2.66 -5.75
CA PRO A 95 -2.58 3.36 -6.89
C PRO A 95 -4.07 3.71 -6.77
N ARG A 96 -4.75 3.28 -5.70
CA ARG A 96 -6.16 3.64 -5.51
C ARG A 96 -6.29 4.47 -4.25
N ASP A 97 -6.45 5.77 -4.46
CA ASP A 97 -6.71 6.74 -3.41
C ASP A 97 -8.17 6.54 -3.02
N LEU A 98 -8.41 6.28 -1.72
CA LEU A 98 -9.76 6.23 -1.16
C LEU A 98 -10.56 7.46 -1.56
N ASP A 99 -9.88 8.61 -1.67
CA ASP A 99 -10.46 9.86 -2.16
C ASP A 99 -11.12 9.68 -3.53
N ARG A 100 -10.46 9.04 -4.51
CA ARG A 100 -11.10 8.76 -5.82
C ARG A 100 -12.23 7.77 -5.74
N ASP A 101 -12.12 6.76 -4.87
CA ASP A 101 -13.16 5.76 -4.68
C ASP A 101 -14.41 6.42 -4.03
N VAL A 102 -14.21 7.39 -3.13
CA VAL A 102 -15.27 8.20 -2.50
C VAL A 102 -15.82 9.24 -3.46
N ASP A 103 -14.98 9.99 -4.16
CA ASP A 103 -15.38 10.97 -5.19
C ASP A 103 -16.21 10.28 -6.27
N ALA A 104 -15.84 9.06 -6.70
CA ALA A 104 -16.63 8.29 -7.65
C ALA A 104 -18.03 7.91 -7.13
N VAL A 105 -18.21 7.78 -5.81
CA VAL A 105 -19.53 7.54 -5.19
C VAL A 105 -20.31 8.85 -5.04
N VAL A 106 -19.64 9.94 -4.66
CA VAL A 106 -20.23 11.27 -4.44
C VAL A 106 -20.66 11.91 -5.76
N ASP A 107 -19.79 11.89 -6.77
CA ASP A 107 -20.00 12.50 -8.09
C ASP A 107 -20.77 11.60 -9.06
N ALA A 108 -21.18 10.40 -8.63
CA ALA A 108 -21.93 9.49 -9.48
C ALA A 108 -23.25 10.13 -9.96
N PRO A 109 -23.47 10.22 -11.29
CA PRO A 109 -24.59 10.95 -11.86
C PRO A 109 -25.94 10.25 -11.66
N ASP A 110 -25.92 8.94 -11.43
CA ASP A 110 -27.13 8.13 -11.29
C ASP A 110 -26.99 7.05 -10.18
N PRO A 111 -28.12 6.50 -9.67
CA PRO A 111 -28.10 5.50 -8.61
C PRO A 111 -27.38 4.19 -8.97
N ILE A 112 -27.35 3.81 -10.25
CA ILE A 112 -26.68 2.60 -10.73
C ILE A 112 -25.16 2.83 -10.74
N ALA A 113 -24.69 3.94 -11.30
CA ALA A 113 -23.30 4.36 -11.25
C ALA A 113 -22.79 4.47 -9.81
N ARG A 114 -23.60 5.04 -8.90
CA ARG A 114 -23.27 5.12 -7.47
C ARG A 114 -23.15 3.74 -6.83
N ARG A 115 -24.06 2.83 -7.16
CA ARG A 115 -24.00 1.43 -6.68
C ARG A 115 -22.73 0.74 -7.17
N HIS A 116 -22.37 0.91 -8.44
CA HIS A 116 -21.15 0.35 -9.01
C HIS A 116 -19.88 0.91 -8.36
N ALA A 117 -19.82 2.23 -8.12
CA ALA A 117 -18.72 2.85 -7.38
C ALA A 117 -18.65 2.34 -5.93
N ALA A 118 -19.79 2.17 -5.27
CA ALA A 118 -19.85 1.66 -3.91
C ALA A 118 -19.48 0.17 -3.80
N VAL A 119 -19.72 -0.63 -4.85
CA VAL A 119 -19.17 -2.00 -4.97
C VAL A 119 -17.65 -1.96 -5.03
N ALA A 120 -17.07 -1.08 -5.85
CA ALA A 120 -15.62 -0.97 -6.00
C ALA A 120 -14.92 -0.50 -4.72
N LEU A 121 -15.62 0.27 -3.88
CA LEU A 121 -15.16 0.72 -2.58
C LEU A 121 -15.27 -0.39 -1.50
N SER A 122 -16.08 -1.43 -1.70
CA SER A 122 -16.25 -2.50 -0.72
C SER A 122 -15.20 -3.61 -0.91
N ASP A 123 -14.57 -4.03 0.18
CA ASP A 123 -13.64 -5.18 0.20
C ASP A 123 -14.34 -6.50 -0.19
N SER A 124 -15.67 -6.56 -0.05
CA SER A 124 -16.48 -7.76 -0.31
C SER A 124 -16.99 -7.89 -1.74
N GLY A 125 -16.80 -6.86 -2.60
CA GLY A 125 -17.38 -6.84 -3.95
C GLY A 125 -18.91 -6.78 -3.99
N VAL A 126 -19.54 -6.51 -2.83
CA VAL A 126 -20.97 -6.30 -2.69
C VAL A 126 -21.18 -4.88 -2.20
N ALA A 127 -22.06 -4.12 -2.87
CA ALA A 127 -22.25 -2.74 -2.46
C ALA A 127 -22.90 -2.66 -1.06
N PRO A 128 -22.50 -1.68 -0.23
CA PRO A 128 -23.01 -1.50 1.11
C PRO A 128 -24.53 -1.47 1.17
N ALA A 129 -25.13 -2.10 2.18
CA ALA A 129 -26.59 -2.20 2.29
C ALA A 129 -27.25 -0.82 2.51
N ASP A 130 -26.59 0.05 3.25
CA ASP A 130 -27.05 1.37 3.67
C ASP A 130 -25.88 2.36 3.85
N ALA A 131 -26.21 3.58 4.29
CA ALA A 131 -25.22 4.62 4.54
C ALA A 131 -24.22 4.24 5.64
N ASP A 132 -24.67 3.56 6.70
CA ASP A 132 -23.81 3.13 7.81
C ASP A 132 -22.80 2.07 7.36
N ALA A 133 -23.22 1.11 6.53
CA ALA A 133 -22.32 0.15 5.92
C ALA A 133 -21.32 0.82 4.98
N LEU A 134 -21.72 1.87 4.26
CA LEU A 134 -20.82 2.65 3.40
C LEU A 134 -19.77 3.37 4.23
N VAL A 135 -20.18 4.08 5.29
CA VAL A 135 -19.27 4.77 6.21
C VAL A 135 -18.31 3.78 6.85
N THR A 136 -18.80 2.62 7.31
CA THR A 136 -17.97 1.55 7.88
C THR A 136 -16.93 1.04 6.86
N ALA A 137 -17.32 0.89 5.59
CA ALA A 137 -16.41 0.50 4.52
C ALA A 137 -15.34 1.56 4.26
N VAL A 138 -15.71 2.84 4.27
CA VAL A 138 -14.76 3.97 4.14
C VAL A 138 -13.76 3.97 5.30
N PHE A 139 -14.23 3.92 6.55
CA PHE A 139 -13.34 3.91 7.72
C PHE A 139 -12.41 2.70 7.74
N ARG A 140 -12.93 1.50 7.43
CA ARG A 140 -12.11 0.28 7.33
C ARG A 140 -11.04 0.42 6.25
N ASN A 141 -11.40 0.95 5.08
CA ASN A 141 -10.46 1.22 4.01
C ASN A 141 -9.41 2.27 4.42
N ALA A 142 -9.82 3.36 5.08
CA ALA A 142 -8.90 4.39 5.58
C ALA A 142 -7.91 3.79 6.60
N LEU A 143 -8.41 3.03 7.57
CA LEU A 143 -7.60 2.36 8.59
C LEU A 143 -6.58 1.42 7.98
N ARG A 144 -6.97 0.62 6.99
CA ARG A 144 -6.08 -0.34 6.32
C ARG A 144 -5.12 0.36 5.36
N ARG A 145 -5.60 1.25 4.51
CA ARG A 145 -4.82 1.74 3.36
C ARG A 145 -3.96 2.94 3.71
N TRP A 146 -4.42 3.80 4.62
CA TRP A 146 -3.72 5.02 5.02
C TRP A 146 -3.08 4.88 6.39
N PHE A 147 -3.89 4.65 7.43
CA PHE A 147 -3.39 4.65 8.80
C PHE A 147 -2.46 3.48 9.09
N GLY A 148 -2.72 2.30 8.50
CA GLY A 148 -1.82 1.16 8.60
C GLY A 148 -0.42 1.50 8.08
N VAL A 149 -0.34 2.05 6.86
CA VAL A 149 0.94 2.46 6.26
C VAL A 149 1.63 3.53 7.11
N LEU A 150 0.90 4.56 7.55
CA LEU A 150 1.42 5.65 8.37
C LEU A 150 1.94 5.17 9.72
N LEU A 151 1.18 4.31 10.40
CA LEU A 151 1.55 3.73 11.68
C LEU A 151 2.87 2.97 11.55
N TRP A 152 2.95 2.02 10.61
CA TRP A 152 4.16 1.23 10.43
C TRP A 152 5.35 2.04 9.94
N PHE A 153 5.11 3.10 9.16
CA PHE A 153 6.15 4.06 8.81
C PHE A 153 6.68 4.82 10.03
N LEU A 154 5.79 5.27 10.92
CA LEU A 154 6.20 5.98 12.12
C LEU A 154 6.99 5.08 13.08
N LEU A 155 6.64 3.79 13.14
CA LEU A 155 7.29 2.79 13.98
C LEU A 155 8.66 2.33 13.43
N LEU A 156 8.75 2.02 12.13
CA LEU A 156 9.93 1.35 11.52
C LEU A 156 10.55 2.11 10.34
N GLY A 157 10.00 3.28 9.98
CA GLY A 157 10.43 4.06 8.84
C GLY A 157 10.01 3.43 7.49
N PRO A 158 10.76 3.71 6.40
CA PRO A 158 10.53 3.14 5.07
C PRO A 158 10.26 1.63 5.05
N VAL A 159 11.02 0.85 5.83
CA VAL A 159 10.84 -0.62 5.92
C VAL A 159 9.43 -0.98 6.41
N GLY A 160 8.92 -0.28 7.43
CA GLY A 160 7.58 -0.54 7.95
C GLY A 160 6.48 -0.25 6.94
N ALA A 161 6.57 0.90 6.26
CA ALA A 161 5.59 1.29 5.25
C ALA A 161 5.50 0.27 4.12
N VAL A 162 6.66 -0.11 3.56
CA VAL A 162 6.72 -1.07 2.45
C VAL A 162 6.33 -2.46 2.93
N GLY A 163 6.77 -2.89 4.11
CA GLY A 163 6.44 -4.19 4.68
C GLY A 163 4.94 -4.37 4.89
N TYR A 164 4.30 -3.40 5.51
CA TYR A 164 2.85 -3.40 5.66
C TYR A 164 2.14 -3.51 4.30
N ARG A 165 2.60 -2.74 3.30
CA ARG A 165 2.00 -2.77 1.95
C ARG A 165 2.16 -4.12 1.27
N LEU A 166 3.33 -4.74 1.33
CA LEU A 166 3.57 -6.05 0.71
C LEU A 166 2.70 -7.14 1.35
N VAL A 167 2.58 -7.14 2.69
CA VAL A 167 1.71 -8.07 3.42
C VAL A 167 0.25 -7.85 3.06
N ALA A 168 -0.20 -6.59 2.98
CA ALA A 168 -1.57 -6.27 2.57
C ALA A 168 -1.89 -6.76 1.15
N LEU A 169 -0.93 -6.66 0.22
CA LEU A 169 -1.09 -7.19 -1.14
C LEU A 169 -1.14 -8.71 -1.19
N LEU A 170 -0.37 -9.38 -0.34
CA LEU A 170 -0.44 -10.84 -0.20
C LEU A 170 -1.79 -11.30 0.34
N ALA A 171 -2.29 -10.62 1.38
CA ALA A 171 -3.61 -10.92 1.94
C ALA A 171 -4.72 -10.72 0.90
N ALA A 172 -4.65 -9.64 0.11
CA ALA A 172 -5.59 -9.38 -0.96
C ALA A 172 -5.50 -10.42 -2.09
N ALA A 173 -4.30 -10.87 -2.45
CA ALA A 173 -4.11 -11.92 -3.45
C ALA A 173 -4.63 -13.29 -2.96
N ALA A 174 -4.45 -13.61 -1.68
CA ALA A 174 -4.96 -14.83 -1.08
C ALA A 174 -6.50 -14.86 -0.98
N ALA A 175 -7.14 -13.70 -0.80
CA ALA A 175 -8.60 -13.60 -0.78
C ALA A 175 -9.26 -13.68 -2.17
N ALA A 176 -8.48 -13.50 -3.25
CA ALA A 176 -8.96 -13.49 -4.62
C ALA A 176 -8.77 -14.82 -5.38
N GLY A 177 -8.11 -15.81 -4.76
CA GLY A 177 -7.90 -17.16 -5.30
C GLY A 177 -8.66 -18.20 -4.50
#